data_AF-A0A1Q8RGE0-F1
#
_entry.id   AF-A0A1Q8RGE0-F1
#
_cell.length_a   1.000
_cell.length_b   1.000
_cell.length_c   1.000
_cell.angle_alpha   90.00
_cell.angle_beta   90.00
_cell.angle_gamma   90.00
#
_symmetry.space_group_name_H-M   'P 1'
#
loop_
_entity.id
_entity.type
_entity.pdbx_description
1 polymer ?
#
loop_
_entity_poly.entity_id
_entity_poly.type
_entity_poly.pdbx_seq_one_letter_code
_entity_poly.pdbx_strand_id
1 'polypeptide(L)'
;MKVSAVVLSIATLAACQASPPPPPAAGDTPACAEAKILAGGIALNIQIQQQEAAGLQAVQQALQANNPQQFQVAKSNLLSFVSDGIQIRQANQLIAPSGNGATQGLAVVANAQLQELEKVAGLTGNPQQDNPVIQSLQKDFSDGTKKNMENQQAALAGC
;
A
#
# COMPACT_ATOMS: atom_id res chain seq x y z
N MET A 1 -44.21 -43.58 -8.08
CA MET A 1 -43.00 -43.27 -8.85
C MET A 1 -43.24 -41.95 -9.57
N LYS A 2 -42.58 -40.88 -9.13
CA LYS A 2 -42.59 -39.56 -9.81
C LYS A 2 -41.14 -39.11 -9.87
N VAL A 3 -40.60 -39.11 -11.09
CA VAL A 3 -39.23 -38.71 -11.39
C VAL A 3 -39.24 -37.19 -11.55
N SER A 4 -38.71 -36.47 -10.56
CA SER A 4 -38.50 -35.03 -10.67
C SER A 4 -37.15 -34.81 -11.36
N ALA A 5 -37.19 -34.25 -12.56
CA ALA A 5 -36.02 -33.86 -13.31
C ALA A 5 -35.25 -32.76 -12.58
N VAL A 6 -34.01 -33.04 -12.20
CA VAL A 6 -33.03 -32.04 -11.75
C VAL A 6 -32.51 -31.36 -13.02
N VAL A 7 -33.01 -30.16 -13.29
CA VAL A 7 -32.44 -29.28 -14.32
C VAL A 7 -31.16 -28.69 -13.74
N LEU A 8 -30.02 -29.18 -14.23
CA LEU A 8 -28.69 -28.69 -13.93
C LEU A 8 -28.49 -27.36 -14.68
N SER A 9 -28.78 -26.24 -14.01
CA SER A 9 -28.49 -24.91 -14.54
C SER A 9 -26.97 -24.68 -14.53
N ILE A 10 -26.39 -24.65 -15.71
CA ILE A 10 -24.98 -24.31 -15.93
C ILE A 10 -24.86 -22.79 -15.77
N ALA A 11 -24.34 -22.33 -14.65
CA ALA A 11 -23.97 -20.94 -14.45
C ALA A 11 -22.78 -20.62 -15.37
N THR A 12 -23.02 -19.84 -16.42
CA THR A 12 -21.98 -19.21 -17.23
C THR A 12 -21.21 -18.23 -16.36
N LEU A 13 -19.96 -18.57 -16.01
CA LEU A 13 -18.99 -17.60 -15.52
C LEU A 13 -18.71 -16.61 -16.66
N ALA A 14 -19.22 -15.39 -16.53
CA ALA A 14 -18.70 -14.25 -17.26
C ALA A 14 -17.29 -13.96 -16.73
N ALA A 15 -16.27 -14.47 -17.42
CA ALA A 15 -14.90 -14.07 -17.20
C ALA A 15 -14.81 -12.56 -17.51
N CYS A 16 -14.63 -11.74 -16.47
CA CYS A 16 -14.10 -10.39 -16.64
C CYS A 16 -12.71 -10.55 -17.28
N GLN A 17 -12.65 -10.43 -18.60
CA GLN A 17 -11.39 -10.32 -19.32
C GLN A 17 -10.77 -8.99 -18.90
N ALA A 18 -9.87 -9.05 -17.92
CA ALA A 18 -8.93 -7.97 -17.70
C ALA A 18 -8.18 -7.78 -19.02
N SER A 19 -8.36 -6.62 -19.66
CA SER A 19 -7.60 -6.26 -20.85
C SER A 19 -6.11 -6.44 -20.56
N PRO A 20 -5.34 -7.06 -21.46
CA PRO A 20 -3.90 -7.16 -21.27
C PRO A 20 -3.33 -5.75 -21.08
N PRO A 21 -2.34 -5.56 -20.20
CA PRO A 21 -1.70 -4.27 -20.04
C PRO A 21 -1.18 -3.79 -21.40
N PRO A 22 -1.27 -2.48 -21.69
CA PRO A 22 -0.80 -1.94 -22.96
C PRO A 22 0.67 -2.31 -23.18
N PRO A 23 1.07 -2.66 -24.41
CA PRO A 23 2.47 -2.95 -24.71
C PRO A 23 3.34 -1.73 -24.37
N PRO A 24 4.62 -1.95 -24.00
CA PRO A 24 5.58 -0.86 -23.84
C PRO A 24 5.57 0.04 -25.08
N ALA A 25 5.68 1.35 -24.88
CA ALA A 25 5.71 2.30 -25.98
C ALA A 25 6.87 1.95 -26.94
N ALA A 26 6.61 2.01 -28.25
CA ALA A 26 7.61 1.71 -29.26
C ALA A 26 8.81 2.66 -29.10
N GLY A 27 9.96 2.13 -28.67
CA GLY A 27 11.21 2.88 -28.47
C GLY A 27 11.88 2.73 -27.11
N ASP A 28 11.22 2.14 -26.11
CA ASP A 28 11.85 1.88 -24.81
C ASP A 28 12.86 0.73 -24.89
N THR A 29 14.01 0.91 -24.24
CA THR A 29 14.89 -0.24 -23.94
C THR A 29 14.18 -1.16 -22.94
N PRO A 30 14.51 -2.47 -22.88
CA PRO A 30 13.95 -3.37 -21.86
C PRO A 30 14.10 -2.83 -20.43
N ALA A 31 15.25 -2.22 -20.12
CA ALA A 31 15.50 -1.58 -18.83
C ALA A 31 14.51 -0.43 -18.56
N CYS A 32 14.10 0.32 -19.60
CA CYS A 32 13.10 1.37 -19.45
C CYS A 32 11.67 0.88 -19.32
N ALA A 33 11.32 -0.24 -19.95
CA ALA A 33 10.05 -0.89 -19.70
C ALA A 33 9.96 -1.36 -18.23
N GLU A 34 11.02 -1.99 -17.72
CA GLU A 34 11.09 -2.45 -16.32
C GLU A 34 11.07 -1.28 -15.31
N ALA A 35 11.81 -0.20 -15.60
CA ALA A 35 11.78 1.03 -14.81
C ALA A 35 10.37 1.65 -14.71
N LYS A 36 9.60 1.65 -15.81
CA LYS A 36 8.21 2.12 -15.82
C LYS A 36 7.29 1.23 -14.99
N ILE A 37 7.48 -0.10 -15.03
CA ILE A 37 6.74 -1.04 -14.18
C ILE A 37 7.04 -0.75 -12.70
N LEU A 38 8.32 -0.59 -12.35
CA LEU A 38 8.73 -0.23 -10.99
C LEU A 38 8.10 1.10 -10.54
N ALA A 39 8.16 2.13 -11.39
CA ALA A 39 7.57 3.44 -11.08
C ALA A 39 6.04 3.38 -10.88
N GLY A 40 5.36 2.49 -11.61
CA GLY A 40 3.94 2.20 -11.41
C GLY A 40 3.67 1.53 -10.06
N GLY A 41 4.48 0.54 -9.67
CA GLY A 41 4.39 -0.08 -8.35
C GLY A 41 4.67 0.91 -7.21
N ILE A 42 5.62 1.83 -7.38
CA ILE A 42 5.88 2.91 -6.40
C ILE A 42 4.70 3.88 -6.32
N ALA A 43 4.01 4.15 -7.44
CA ALA A 43 2.79 4.96 -7.44
C ALA A 43 1.70 4.33 -6.56
N LEU A 44 1.54 3.01 -6.61
CA LEU A 44 0.61 2.29 -5.74
C LEU A 44 0.98 2.44 -4.26
N ASN A 45 2.27 2.44 -3.91
CA ASN A 45 2.69 2.75 -2.54
C ASN A 45 2.34 4.17 -2.10
N ILE A 46 2.48 5.16 -2.99
CA ILE A 46 2.09 6.54 -2.69
C ILE A 46 0.58 6.61 -2.42
N GLN A 47 -0.24 5.91 -3.21
CA GLN A 47 -1.69 5.83 -2.99
C GLN A 47 -2.03 5.16 -1.65
N ILE A 48 -1.38 4.06 -1.29
CA ILE A 48 -1.60 3.42 0.01
C ILE A 48 -1.21 4.35 1.15
N GLN A 49 -0.11 5.09 1.05
CA GLN A 49 0.29 6.03 2.11
C GLN A 49 -0.73 7.15 2.33
N GLN A 50 -1.49 7.52 1.29
CA GLN A 50 -2.64 8.43 1.47
C GLN A 50 -3.76 7.77 2.29
N GLN A 51 -3.99 6.47 2.09
CA GLN A 51 -4.93 5.69 2.92
C GLN A 51 -4.41 5.49 4.35
N GLU A 52 -3.10 5.26 4.55
CA GLU A 52 -2.47 5.22 5.87
C GLU A 52 -2.67 6.55 6.62
N ALA A 53 -2.45 7.70 5.96
CA ALA A 53 -2.69 9.01 6.54
C ALA A 53 -4.16 9.25 6.89
N ALA A 54 -5.10 8.87 6.00
CA ALA A 54 -6.53 8.97 6.25
C ALA A 54 -6.99 8.04 7.40
N GLY A 55 -6.45 6.82 7.45
CA GLY A 55 -6.69 5.86 8.52
C GLY A 55 -6.19 6.37 9.87
N LEU A 56 -5.01 6.98 9.92
CA LEU A 56 -4.47 7.61 11.11
C LEU A 56 -5.33 8.79 11.58
N GLN A 57 -5.86 9.59 10.65
CA GLN A 57 -6.80 10.65 10.96
C GLN A 57 -8.10 10.08 11.57
N ALA A 58 -8.62 8.98 11.04
CA ALA A 58 -9.80 8.31 11.59
C ALA A 58 -9.55 7.77 13.01
N VAL A 59 -8.36 7.20 13.27
CA VAL A 59 -7.93 6.79 14.62
C VAL A 59 -7.92 7.99 15.57
N GLN A 60 -7.31 9.09 15.15
CA GLN A 60 -7.22 10.31 15.94
C GLN A 60 -8.61 10.88 16.27
N GLN A 61 -9.53 10.90 15.29
CA GLN A 61 -10.92 11.35 15.50
C GLN A 61 -11.66 10.46 16.49
N ALA A 62 -11.53 9.14 16.37
CA ALA A 62 -12.16 8.20 17.30
C ALA A 62 -11.63 8.35 18.73
N LEU A 63 -10.34 8.60 18.87
CA LEU A 63 -9.66 8.84 20.14
C LEU A 63 -10.16 10.15 20.79
N GLN A 64 -10.28 11.23 20.02
CA GLN A 64 -10.84 12.51 20.46
C GLN A 64 -12.31 12.41 20.85
N ALA A 65 -13.09 11.61 20.13
CA ALA A 65 -14.49 11.34 20.44
C ALA A 65 -14.68 10.41 21.65
N ASN A 66 -13.60 9.87 22.22
CA ASN A 66 -13.60 8.86 23.28
C ASN A 66 -14.55 7.69 22.94
N ASN A 67 -14.48 7.21 21.69
CA ASN A 67 -15.33 6.14 21.16
C ASN A 67 -14.50 4.87 20.92
N PRO A 68 -14.47 3.92 21.88
CA PRO A 68 -13.62 2.73 21.79
C PRO A 68 -13.93 1.85 20.58
N GLN A 69 -15.20 1.74 20.19
CA GLN A 69 -15.58 0.89 19.06
C GLN A 69 -15.12 1.49 17.73
N GLN A 70 -15.32 2.79 17.54
CA GLN A 70 -14.82 3.48 16.36
C GLN A 70 -13.28 3.45 16.32
N PHE A 71 -12.62 3.54 17.48
CA PHE A 71 -11.17 3.44 17.57
C PHE A 71 -10.67 2.07 17.11
N GLN A 72 -11.26 0.97 17.58
CA GLN A 72 -10.84 -0.38 17.16
C GLN A 72 -11.03 -0.61 15.66
N VAL A 73 -12.15 -0.13 15.09
CA VAL A 73 -12.39 -0.21 13.64
C VAL A 73 -11.36 0.61 12.86
N ALA A 74 -11.12 1.86 13.25
CA ALA A 74 -10.14 2.72 12.60
C ALA A 74 -8.71 2.15 12.70
N LYS A 75 -8.33 1.63 13.87
CA LYS A 75 -7.04 0.96 14.09
C LYS A 75 -6.88 -0.27 13.20
N SER A 76 -7.91 -1.11 13.11
CA SER A 76 -7.88 -2.30 12.23
C SER A 76 -7.70 -1.91 10.77
N ASN A 77 -8.42 -0.90 10.29
CA ASN A 77 -8.27 -0.41 8.92
C ASN A 77 -6.86 0.14 8.66
N LEU A 78 -6.32 0.91 9.62
CA LEU A 78 -4.97 1.43 9.52
C LEU A 78 -3.92 0.31 9.46
N LEU A 79 -4.06 -0.75 10.28
CA LEU A 79 -3.19 -1.92 10.22
C LEU A 79 -3.24 -2.61 8.85
N SER A 80 -4.42 -2.73 8.25
CA SER A 80 -4.55 -3.29 6.90
C SER A 80 -3.81 -2.44 5.88
N PHE A 81 -3.95 -1.11 5.90
CA PHE A 81 -3.24 -0.24 4.96
C PHE A 81 -1.72 -0.31 5.12
N VAL A 82 -1.21 -0.31 6.36
CA VAL A 82 0.23 -0.46 6.61
C VAL A 82 0.74 -1.82 6.11
N SER A 83 -0.02 -2.89 6.33
CA SER A 83 0.32 -4.24 5.83
C SER A 83 0.34 -4.30 4.30
N ASP A 84 -0.66 -3.72 3.64
CA ASP A 84 -0.73 -3.66 2.17
C ASP A 84 0.44 -2.83 1.61
N GLY A 85 0.77 -1.71 2.28
CA GLY A 85 1.93 -0.88 1.95
C GLY A 85 3.24 -1.66 1.98
N ILE A 86 3.44 -2.49 3.01
CA ILE A 86 4.60 -3.37 3.15
C ILE A 86 4.68 -4.37 2.00
N GLN A 87 3.57 -5.05 1.69
CA GLN A 87 3.54 -6.06 0.63
C GLN A 87 3.89 -5.47 -0.74
N ILE A 88 3.32 -4.31 -1.09
CA ILE A 88 3.65 -3.64 -2.35
C ILE A 88 5.12 -3.19 -2.38
N ARG A 89 5.68 -2.70 -1.26
CA ARG A 89 7.11 -2.31 -1.21
C ARG A 89 8.03 -3.50 -1.38
N GLN A 90 7.69 -4.64 -0.78
CA GLN A 90 8.43 -5.90 -0.98
C GLN A 90 8.36 -6.33 -2.46
N ALA A 91 7.19 -6.26 -3.08
CA ALA A 91 7.04 -6.54 -4.51
C ALA A 91 7.89 -5.60 -5.37
N ASN A 92 7.90 -4.30 -5.06
CA ASN A 92 8.73 -3.31 -5.75
C ASN A 92 10.23 -3.59 -5.63
N GLN A 93 10.71 -4.06 -4.48
CA GLN A 93 12.11 -4.46 -4.33
C GLN A 93 12.48 -5.67 -5.20
N LEU A 94 11.56 -6.63 -5.36
CA LEU A 94 11.81 -7.82 -6.18
C LEU A 94 11.88 -7.54 -7.68
N ILE A 95 11.16 -6.51 -8.14
CA ILE A 95 11.13 -6.13 -9.56
C ILE A 95 12.07 -4.97 -9.89
N ALA A 96 12.78 -4.42 -8.90
CA ALA A 96 13.69 -3.31 -9.13
C ALA A 96 14.87 -3.74 -10.02
N PRO A 97 15.09 -3.10 -11.19
CA PRO A 97 16.20 -3.48 -12.05
C PRO A 97 17.55 -3.26 -11.37
N SER A 98 18.52 -4.12 -11.67
CA SER A 98 19.88 -3.95 -11.16
C SER A 98 20.45 -2.59 -11.57
N GLY A 99 21.04 -1.87 -10.60
CA GLY A 99 21.57 -0.53 -10.83
C GLY A 99 20.54 0.59 -10.93
N ASN A 100 19.23 0.30 -10.79
CA ASN A 100 18.21 1.34 -10.77
C ASN A 100 18.38 2.27 -9.55
N GLY A 101 18.21 3.58 -9.75
CA GLY A 101 18.42 4.60 -8.73
C GLY A 101 17.46 4.52 -7.54
N ALA A 102 16.30 3.89 -7.69
CA ALA A 102 15.31 3.74 -6.63
C ALA A 102 15.69 2.68 -5.58
N THR A 103 16.58 1.73 -5.90
CA THR A 103 16.81 0.52 -5.09
C THR A 103 17.22 0.82 -3.65
N GLN A 104 18.13 1.78 -3.43
CA GLN A 104 18.56 2.14 -2.06
C GLN A 104 17.42 2.79 -1.27
N GLY A 105 16.64 3.65 -1.92
CA GLY A 105 15.52 4.31 -1.27
C GLY A 105 14.37 3.35 -0.95
N LEU A 106 14.12 2.33 -1.78
CA LEU A 106 13.15 1.27 -1.47
C LEU A 106 13.52 0.48 -0.22
N ALA A 107 14.82 0.25 0.02
CA ALA A 107 15.30 -0.43 1.22
C ALA A 107 15.11 0.42 2.49
N VAL A 108 15.40 1.72 2.43
CA VAL A 108 15.17 2.65 3.55
C VAL A 108 13.70 2.63 3.98
N VAL A 109 12.81 2.70 3.01
CA VAL A 109 11.37 2.75 3.27
C VAL A 109 10.86 1.44 3.86
N ALA A 110 11.30 0.29 3.36
CA ALA A 110 10.90 -1.01 3.91
C ALA A 110 11.28 -1.19 5.39
N ASN A 111 12.45 -0.69 5.79
CA ASN A 111 12.88 -0.75 7.19
C ASN A 111 12.04 0.14 8.11
N ALA A 112 11.60 1.31 7.64
CA ALA A 112 10.74 2.20 8.41
C ALA A 112 9.36 1.58 8.69
N GLN A 113 8.82 0.81 7.73
CA GLN A 113 7.47 0.27 7.80
C GLN A 113 7.24 -0.77 8.90
N LEU A 114 8.28 -1.53 9.26
CA LEU A 114 8.17 -2.47 10.38
C LEU A 114 7.93 -1.71 11.70
N GLN A 115 8.59 -0.57 11.87
CA GLN A 115 8.38 0.30 13.03
C GLN A 115 7.00 0.96 12.99
N GLU A 116 6.52 1.36 11.80
CA GLU A 116 5.16 1.88 11.62
C GLU A 116 4.10 0.85 12.04
N LEU A 117 4.27 -0.42 11.62
CA LEU A 117 3.37 -1.51 11.97
C LEU A 117 3.34 -1.74 13.49
N GLU A 118 4.50 -1.78 14.14
CA GLU A 118 4.61 -1.92 15.59
C GLU A 118 3.93 -0.76 16.33
N LYS A 119 4.17 0.47 15.89
CA LYS A 119 3.53 1.67 16.46
C LYS A 119 2.01 1.62 16.35
N VAL A 120 1.48 1.28 15.17
CA VAL A 120 0.03 1.17 14.96
C VAL A 120 -0.54 0.03 15.80
N ALA A 121 0.10 -1.14 15.82
CA ALA A 121 -0.33 -2.28 16.62
C ALA A 121 -0.35 -1.96 18.12
N GLY A 122 0.57 -1.11 18.58
CA GLY A 122 0.71 -0.67 19.97
C GLY A 122 -0.32 0.35 20.45
N LEU A 123 -1.11 0.98 19.57
CA LEU A 123 -2.09 1.98 19.98
C LEU A 123 -3.16 1.37 20.91
N THR A 124 -3.42 2.01 22.05
CA THR A 124 -4.21 1.41 23.15
C THR A 124 -5.65 1.94 23.23
N GLY A 125 -5.94 3.05 22.58
CA GLY A 125 -7.17 3.82 22.74
C GLY A 125 -7.10 4.82 23.89
N ASN A 126 -5.94 4.96 24.54
CA ASN A 126 -5.71 5.93 25.60
C ASN A 126 -5.08 7.21 25.02
N PRO A 127 -5.76 8.37 25.07
CA PRO A 127 -5.24 9.61 24.47
C PRO A 127 -3.86 10.05 24.97
N GLN A 128 -3.56 9.84 26.26
CA GLN A 128 -2.29 10.24 26.86
C GLN A 128 -1.12 9.40 26.35
N GLN A 129 -1.37 8.13 26.02
CA GLN A 129 -0.36 7.22 25.47
C GLN A 129 -0.25 7.33 23.95
N ASP A 130 -1.39 7.44 23.28
CA ASP A 130 -1.46 7.32 21.83
C ASP A 130 -1.18 8.63 21.10
N ASN A 131 -1.45 9.80 21.68
CA ASN A 131 -1.23 11.08 20.99
C ASN A 131 0.23 11.30 20.55
N PRO A 132 1.27 11.02 21.37
CA PRO A 132 2.66 11.09 20.91
C PRO A 132 2.97 10.09 19.80
N VAL A 133 2.40 8.87 19.87
CA VAL A 133 2.60 7.83 18.85
C VAL A 133 1.96 8.25 17.52
N ILE A 134 0.75 8.80 17.56
CA ILE A 134 0.03 9.32 16.39
C ILE A 134 0.83 10.46 15.73
N GLN A 135 1.41 11.38 16.51
CA GLN A 135 2.25 12.45 15.97
C GLN A 135 3.52 11.90 15.28
N SER A 136 4.15 10.87 15.88
CA SER A 136 5.28 10.19 15.24
C SER A 136 4.85 9.51 13.94
N LEU A 137 3.75 8.75 13.96
CA LEU A 137 3.23 8.04 12.77
C LEU A 137 2.89 9.02 11.64
N GLN A 138 2.34 10.19 11.97
CA GLN A 138 2.02 11.20 10.96
C GLN A 138 3.29 11.74 10.27
N LYS A 139 4.38 11.90 11.02
CA LYS A 139 5.67 12.25 10.45
C LYS A 139 6.24 11.10 9.60
N ASP A 140 6.19 9.88 10.11
CA ASP A 140 6.71 8.69 9.43
C ASP A 140 6.02 8.48 8.07
N PHE A 141 4.69 8.52 8.02
CA PHE A 141 3.92 8.42 6.77
C PHE A 141 4.20 9.55 5.79
N SER A 142 4.37 10.79 6.29
CA SER A 142 4.74 11.94 5.45
C SER A 142 6.13 11.76 4.83
N ASP A 143 7.12 11.37 5.64
CA ASP A 143 8.50 11.16 5.19
C ASP A 143 8.60 9.96 4.25
N GLY A 144 7.90 8.87 4.55
CA GLY A 144 7.78 7.71 3.67
C GLY A 144 7.17 8.08 2.31
N THR A 145 6.13 8.92 2.31
CA THR A 145 5.48 9.39 1.07
C THR A 145 6.46 10.19 0.24
N LYS A 146 7.16 11.14 0.88
CA LYS A 146 8.20 11.94 0.23
C LYS A 146 9.29 11.06 -0.37
N LYS A 147 9.80 10.08 0.40
CA LYS A 147 10.82 9.17 -0.09
C LYS A 147 10.33 8.33 -1.27
N ASN A 148 9.08 7.90 -1.27
CA ASN A 148 8.53 7.18 -2.42
C ASN A 148 8.35 8.06 -3.66
N MET A 149 8.00 9.34 -3.51
CA MET A 149 8.00 10.27 -4.65
C MET A 149 9.42 10.45 -5.23
N GLU A 150 10.44 10.56 -4.38
CA GLU A 150 11.85 10.59 -4.80
C GLU A 150 12.25 9.28 -5.51
N ASN A 151 11.87 8.13 -4.95
CA ASN A 151 12.14 6.81 -5.55
C ASN A 151 11.44 6.66 -6.91
N GLN A 152 10.23 7.18 -7.06
CA GLN A 152 9.50 7.11 -8.32
C GLN A 152 10.22 7.90 -9.42
N GLN A 153 10.73 9.10 -9.09
CA GLN A 153 11.54 9.89 -10.02
C GLN A 153 12.87 9.18 -10.33
N ALA A 154 13.54 8.65 -9.31
CA ALA A 154 14.79 7.92 -9.48
C ALA A 154 14.61 6.62 -10.29
N ALA A 155 13.45 5.97 -10.20
CA ALA A 155 13.13 4.78 -10.98
C ALA A 155 13.16 5.06 -12.47
N LEU A 156 12.67 6.24 -12.86
CA LEU A 156 12.58 6.69 -14.25
C LEU A 156 13.81 7.44 -14.74
N ALA A 157 14.76 7.78 -13.86
CA ALA A 157 15.95 8.54 -14.24
C ALA A 157 16.85 7.71 -15.18
N GLY A 158 17.10 8.22 -16.39
CA GLY A 158 17.88 7.51 -17.41
C GLY A 158 17.03 6.69 -18.38
N CYS A 159 15.71 6.74 -18.18
CA CYS A 159 14.69 6.63 -19.20
C CYS A 159 14.13 8.03 -19.53
#